data_AF-A0A6G4UEA8-F1
#
_entry.id   AF-A0A6G4UEA8-F1
#
_cell.length_a   1.000
_cell.length_b   1.000
_cell.length_c   1.000
_cell.angle_alpha   90.00
_cell.angle_beta   90.00
_cell.angle_gamma   90.00
#
_symmetry.space_group_name_H-M   'P 1'
#
loop_
_entity.id
_entity.type
_entity.pdbx_description
1 polymer ?
#
loop_
_entity_poly.entity_id
_entity_poly.type
_entity_poly.pdbx_seq_one_letter_code
_entity_poly.pdbx_strand_id
1 'polypeptide(L)'
;PPSPTTVRRAARKVLISVIATMAVIGGLLTLALASNPSPPPHVPPSRAPVSPSTVGGYSVGALSARDTTVAPAELIIPRAVQRALAGETQEPGVTPLLSDQEPLQWTMDTPGLLGVVGDDPTIPQSFADRGGLPAVLLRTCREDDPYVAPGEADPKADARVFRTSAAATDLGRGMARHLAAQPGVRKVYVRGDSEKPSTRMLIDELRAAGADVRVEHAGTLGGEPASVLRDGIREYRPDAVYLQTEDAESLTEWMKAVDGAGFRGLKAAWDPQAPQCSARSSAAGRVAFPDGWLTPRGYYSADRDTDRKRAAKARAALGTDLAALPYAAEQHDAARALLAAWERVPQATKDARQPERIRARIAQELPSATPKGLLTGGWSRLKEAEEHPPVWIDRRTGDDWRQVARTKG
;
A
#
# COMPACT_ATOMS: atom_id res chain seq x y z
N PRO A 1 13.92 56.87 -29.28
CA PRO A 1 14.85 55.74 -29.03
C PRO A 1 16.29 56.22 -28.80
N PRO A 2 16.85 56.11 -27.59
CA PRO A 2 18.23 56.52 -27.32
C PRO A 2 19.25 55.42 -27.69
N SER A 3 20.44 55.88 -28.07
CA SER A 3 21.51 55.16 -28.78
C SER A 3 22.37 54.22 -27.91
N PRO A 4 23.09 53.24 -28.50
CA PRO A 4 23.60 52.03 -27.81
C PRO A 4 24.95 52.18 -27.10
N THR A 5 25.43 53.39 -26.80
CA THR A 5 26.75 53.62 -26.17
C THR A 5 26.70 53.99 -24.69
N THR A 6 25.52 54.26 -24.13
CA THR A 6 25.38 54.65 -22.70
C THR A 6 25.17 53.46 -21.75
N VAL A 7 24.83 52.26 -22.27
CA VAL A 7 24.51 51.08 -21.45
C VAL A 7 25.75 50.35 -20.94
N ARG A 8 26.90 50.43 -21.65
CA ARG A 8 28.12 49.68 -21.28
C ARG A 8 28.94 50.30 -20.12
N ARG A 9 28.73 51.57 -19.76
CA ARG A 9 29.42 52.20 -18.60
C ARG A 9 28.68 52.08 -17.27
N ALA A 10 27.37 51.82 -17.27
CA ALA A 10 26.60 51.59 -16.05
C ALA A 10 26.79 50.17 -15.49
N ALA A 11 26.90 49.16 -16.37
CA ALA A 11 27.08 47.76 -15.95
C ALA A 11 28.43 47.48 -15.26
N ARG A 12 29.48 48.25 -15.58
CA ARG A 12 30.82 48.02 -15.01
C ARG A 12 31.01 48.60 -13.60
N LYS A 13 30.22 49.62 -13.20
CA LYS A 13 30.27 50.19 -11.85
C LYS A 13 29.45 49.38 -10.83
N VAL A 14 28.37 48.72 -11.26
CA VAL A 14 27.55 47.86 -10.39
C VAL A 14 28.28 46.55 -10.05
N LEU A 15 29.02 45.97 -10.99
CA LEU A 15 29.77 44.72 -10.77
C LEU A 15 30.94 44.88 -9.79
N ILE A 16 31.62 46.03 -9.79
CA ILE A 16 32.73 46.31 -8.85
C ILE A 16 32.20 46.57 -7.44
N SER A 17 30.99 47.15 -7.30
CA SER A 17 30.39 47.38 -5.99
C SER A 17 29.97 46.07 -5.31
N VAL A 18 29.41 45.10 -6.05
CA VAL A 18 28.96 43.81 -5.48
C VAL A 18 30.14 42.93 -5.04
N ILE A 19 31.25 42.96 -5.79
CA ILE A 19 32.47 42.20 -5.45
C ILE A 19 33.18 42.81 -4.23
N ALA A 20 33.20 44.13 -4.08
CA ALA A 20 33.76 44.79 -2.89
C ALA A 20 32.95 44.53 -1.61
N THR A 21 31.61 44.40 -1.70
CA THR A 21 30.78 44.06 -0.54
C THR A 21 30.93 42.60 -0.11
N MET A 22 31.13 41.67 -1.07
CA MET A 22 31.38 40.25 -0.76
C MET A 22 32.76 40.01 -0.11
N ALA A 23 33.78 40.81 -0.46
CA ALA A 23 35.10 40.70 0.16
C ALA A 23 35.14 41.20 1.62
N VAL A 24 34.33 42.21 1.98
CA VAL A 24 34.26 42.74 3.36
C VAL A 24 33.45 41.81 4.27
N ILE A 25 32.41 41.13 3.75
CA ILE A 25 31.65 40.13 4.51
C ILE A 25 32.48 38.85 4.72
N GLY A 26 33.27 38.41 3.73
CA GLY A 26 34.20 37.29 3.89
C GLY A 26 35.38 37.57 4.85
N GLY A 27 35.86 38.82 4.90
CA GLY A 27 36.96 39.24 5.79
C GLY A 27 36.57 39.45 7.25
N LEU A 28 35.34 39.90 7.52
CA LEU A 28 34.85 40.06 8.90
C LEU A 28 34.39 38.74 9.54
N LEU A 29 34.04 37.72 8.73
CA LEU A 29 33.74 36.38 9.21
C LEU A 29 34.99 35.54 9.55
N THR A 30 36.16 35.92 9.06
CA THR A 30 37.42 35.20 9.31
C THR A 30 38.25 35.75 10.48
N LEU A 31 37.96 36.96 10.97
CA LEU A 31 38.64 37.57 12.13
C LEU A 31 37.86 37.47 13.46
N ALA A 32 36.65 36.91 13.46
CA ALA A 32 35.90 36.58 14.68
C ALA A 32 36.07 35.10 15.13
N LEU A 33 36.85 34.30 14.39
CA LEU A 33 37.05 32.86 14.62
C LEU A 33 38.33 32.49 15.39
N ALA A 34 39.07 33.45 15.94
CA ALA A 34 40.35 33.20 16.62
C ALA A 34 40.37 33.44 18.14
N SER A 35 39.22 33.65 18.80
CA SER A 35 39.23 33.98 20.22
C SER A 35 37.95 33.57 20.93
N ASN A 36 37.72 32.26 21.06
CA ASN A 36 36.98 31.66 22.18
C ASN A 36 37.33 30.17 22.22
N PRO A 37 37.76 29.61 23.36
CA PRO A 37 37.94 28.17 23.47
C PRO A 37 36.58 27.51 23.24
N SER A 38 36.48 26.71 22.17
CA SER A 38 35.30 25.92 21.89
C SER A 38 34.91 25.14 23.15
N PRO A 39 33.64 25.17 23.59
CA PRO A 39 33.18 24.14 24.50
C PRO A 39 33.48 22.79 23.82
N PRO A 40 33.86 21.75 24.59
CA PRO A 40 34.18 20.45 24.01
C PRO A 40 33.04 20.06 23.07
N PRO A 41 33.35 19.40 21.92
CA PRO A 41 32.34 19.05 20.95
C PRO A 41 31.17 18.43 21.70
N HIS A 42 29.95 18.90 21.42
CA HIS A 42 28.76 18.17 21.81
C HIS A 42 28.86 16.80 21.14
N VAL A 43 29.52 15.86 21.81
CA VAL A 43 29.29 14.45 21.65
C VAL A 43 27.78 14.36 21.88
N PRO A 44 26.96 14.00 20.88
CA PRO A 44 25.57 13.65 21.17
C PRO A 44 25.67 12.69 22.35
N PRO A 45 24.92 12.89 23.46
CA PRO A 45 25.15 12.11 24.67
C PRO A 45 25.29 10.68 24.21
N SER A 46 26.50 10.11 24.40
CA SER A 46 26.73 8.70 24.13
C SER A 46 25.63 8.09 24.93
N ARG A 47 24.58 7.58 24.25
CA ARG A 47 23.48 6.93 24.93
C ARG A 47 24.23 5.91 25.73
N ALA A 48 24.25 6.10 27.06
CA ALA A 48 24.86 5.14 27.96
C ALA A 48 24.37 3.80 27.41
N PRO A 49 25.28 2.86 27.07
CA PRO A 49 24.85 1.58 26.53
C PRO A 49 23.75 1.16 27.45
N VAL A 50 22.53 1.09 26.90
CA VAL A 50 21.36 0.80 27.72
C VAL A 50 21.73 -0.54 28.30
N SER A 51 22.10 -0.53 29.58
CA SER A 51 22.45 -1.75 30.27
C SER A 51 21.28 -2.67 30.01
N PRO A 52 21.50 -3.93 29.58
CA PRO A 52 20.43 -4.84 29.20
C PRO A 52 19.59 -5.07 30.46
N SER A 53 18.66 -4.16 30.67
CA SER A 53 17.87 -4.06 31.86
C SER A 53 16.62 -4.82 31.48
N THR A 54 16.57 -6.01 32.05
CA THR A 54 15.39 -6.85 32.15
C THR A 54 15.13 -7.65 30.88
N VAL A 55 15.44 -8.96 30.93
CA VAL A 55 14.82 -10.05 30.16
C VAL A 55 14.25 -9.58 28.81
N GLY A 56 15.10 -9.62 27.78
CA GLY A 56 14.79 -9.15 26.43
C GLY A 56 13.49 -9.72 25.88
N GLY A 57 12.45 -8.89 25.87
CA GLY A 57 11.20 -9.19 25.20
C GLY A 57 11.39 -9.13 23.70
N TYR A 58 10.92 -10.15 23.01
CA TYR A 58 10.76 -10.09 21.55
C TYR A 58 9.72 -9.03 21.18
N SER A 59 9.76 -8.50 19.96
CA SER A 59 8.73 -7.55 19.51
C SER A 59 8.36 -7.70 18.03
N VAL A 60 7.18 -7.21 17.70
CA VAL A 60 6.72 -7.01 16.32
C VAL A 60 6.82 -5.54 15.96
N GLY A 61 7.49 -5.26 14.85
CA GLY A 61 7.62 -3.92 14.28
C GLY A 61 6.31 -3.50 13.62
N ALA A 62 5.82 -2.31 13.94
CA ALA A 62 4.67 -1.70 13.30
C ALA A 62 5.15 -0.51 12.46
N LEU A 63 5.36 -0.77 11.18
CA LEU A 63 5.93 0.20 10.23
C LEU A 63 4.83 1.04 9.59
N SER A 64 4.86 2.34 9.83
CA SER A 64 3.95 3.27 9.17
C SER A 64 4.62 3.99 8.01
N ALA A 65 3.83 4.34 6.99
CA ALA A 65 4.33 5.04 5.81
C ALA A 65 4.92 6.42 6.16
N ARG A 66 5.84 6.86 5.29
CA ARG A 66 6.74 8.01 5.43
C ARG A 66 6.08 9.37 5.70
N ASP A 67 4.77 9.48 5.48
CA ASP A 67 4.04 10.75 5.48
C ASP A 67 2.95 10.80 6.55
N THR A 68 3.36 10.69 7.83
CA THR A 68 2.42 10.92 8.93
C THR A 68 2.94 12.00 9.86
N THR A 69 2.36 13.20 9.76
CA THR A 69 2.45 14.27 10.77
C THR A 69 1.72 13.93 12.08
N VAL A 70 1.33 12.66 12.23
CA VAL A 70 0.49 12.09 13.28
C VAL A 70 1.39 11.30 14.22
N ALA A 71 1.16 11.42 15.53
CA ALA A 71 1.94 10.69 16.52
C ALA A 71 1.87 9.16 16.28
N PRO A 72 2.98 8.40 16.41
CA PRO A 72 3.02 6.97 16.08
C PRO A 72 1.95 6.11 16.75
N ALA A 73 1.50 6.46 17.96
CA ALA A 73 0.44 5.74 18.68
C ALA A 73 -0.98 5.94 18.11
N GLU A 74 -1.18 6.98 17.29
CA GLU A 74 -2.46 7.29 16.64
C GLU A 74 -2.59 6.62 15.26
N LEU A 75 -1.53 5.96 14.81
CA LEU A 75 -1.48 5.25 13.53
C LEU A 75 -2.25 3.93 13.60
N ILE A 76 -2.85 3.55 12.47
CA ILE A 76 -3.72 2.38 12.35
C ILE A 76 -2.93 1.09 12.63
N ILE A 77 -1.70 1.01 12.10
CA ILE A 77 -0.87 -0.21 12.15
C ILE A 77 -0.45 -0.57 13.57
N PRO A 78 0.17 0.31 14.39
CA PRO A 78 0.55 -0.07 15.77
C PRO A 78 -0.66 -0.50 16.60
N ARG A 79 -1.82 0.14 16.40
CA ARG A 79 -3.07 -0.24 17.08
C ARG A 79 -3.57 -1.62 16.64
N ALA A 80 -3.57 -1.91 15.34
CA ALA A 80 -3.98 -3.21 14.81
C ALA A 80 -3.06 -4.34 15.28
N VAL A 81 -1.74 -4.10 15.25
CA VAL A 81 -0.73 -5.05 15.77
C VAL A 81 -0.93 -5.27 17.26
N GLN A 82 -1.12 -4.21 18.05
CA GLN A 82 -1.37 -4.33 19.49
C GLN A 82 -2.63 -5.14 19.79
N ARG A 83 -3.72 -4.94 19.02
CA ARG A 83 -4.94 -5.74 19.14
C ARG A 83 -4.73 -7.21 18.81
N ALA A 84 -3.88 -7.52 17.83
CA ALA A 84 -3.56 -8.89 17.46
C ALA A 84 -2.77 -9.63 18.54
N LEU A 85 -1.93 -8.91 19.29
CA LEU A 85 -1.11 -9.51 20.32
C LEU A 85 -1.86 -9.66 21.64
N ALA A 86 -2.77 -8.73 21.98
CA ALA A 86 -3.45 -8.67 23.27
C ALA A 86 -4.12 -10.00 23.71
N GLY A 87 -3.80 -10.45 24.93
CA GLY A 87 -4.43 -11.57 25.63
C GLY A 87 -3.58 -12.85 25.72
N GLU A 88 -2.34 -12.84 25.25
CA GLU A 88 -1.38 -13.95 25.38
C GLU A 88 -0.46 -13.74 26.61
N THR A 89 -0.13 -14.81 27.32
CA THR A 89 0.59 -14.72 28.61
C THR A 89 2.10 -14.47 28.49
N GLN A 90 2.66 -14.46 27.28
CA GLN A 90 4.09 -14.23 26.95
C GLN A 90 4.24 -13.48 25.61
N GLU A 91 3.58 -12.34 25.48
CA GLU A 91 3.51 -11.59 24.21
C GLU A 91 4.84 -10.94 23.81
N PRO A 92 5.21 -11.01 22.51
CA PRO A 92 6.12 -10.02 21.95
C PRO A 92 5.52 -8.61 22.13
N GLY A 93 6.34 -7.63 22.47
CA GLY A 93 5.90 -6.23 22.49
C GLY A 93 5.60 -5.68 21.10
N VAL A 94 5.03 -4.47 21.03
CA VAL A 94 4.90 -3.72 19.77
C VAL A 94 5.97 -2.63 19.73
N THR A 95 6.76 -2.61 18.66
CA THR A 95 7.75 -1.55 18.42
C THR A 95 7.29 -0.71 17.24
N PRO A 96 6.92 0.57 17.42
CA PRO A 96 6.63 1.45 16.29
C PRO A 96 7.91 1.69 15.48
N LEU A 97 7.81 1.59 14.16
CA LEU A 97 8.92 1.81 13.23
C LEU A 97 8.53 2.91 12.23
N LEU A 98 9.53 3.69 11.83
CA LEU A 98 9.39 4.73 10.81
C LEU A 98 10.10 4.27 9.54
N SER A 99 9.49 4.54 8.39
CA SER A 99 10.01 4.11 7.09
C SER A 99 11.10 5.01 6.51
N ASP A 100 11.40 6.12 7.17
CA ASP A 100 12.58 6.95 6.89
C ASP A 100 13.88 6.34 7.44
N GLN A 101 13.78 5.36 8.34
CA GLN A 101 14.91 4.59 8.84
C GLN A 101 15.21 3.39 7.93
N GLU A 102 16.49 3.10 7.73
CA GLU A 102 16.90 1.92 6.99
C GLU A 102 16.46 0.63 7.71
N PRO A 103 15.99 -0.42 7.00
CA PRO A 103 15.55 -1.67 7.62
C PRO A 103 16.60 -2.34 8.53
N LEU A 104 17.89 -2.15 8.22
CA LEU A 104 18.97 -2.61 9.08
C LEU A 104 18.94 -1.94 10.45
N GLN A 105 18.69 -0.64 10.48
CA GLN A 105 18.60 0.17 11.69
C GLN A 105 17.51 -0.34 12.63
N TRP A 106 16.35 -0.79 12.11
CA TRP A 106 15.29 -1.37 12.96
C TRP A 106 15.80 -2.54 13.80
N THR A 107 16.60 -3.43 13.21
CA THR A 107 17.16 -4.60 13.92
C THR A 107 18.37 -4.27 14.78
N MET A 108 19.09 -3.18 14.51
CA MET A 108 20.15 -2.69 15.37
C MET A 108 19.57 -2.00 16.61
N ASP A 109 18.53 -1.18 16.44
CA ASP A 109 17.86 -0.47 17.53
C ASP A 109 16.97 -1.40 18.36
N THR A 110 16.42 -2.44 17.73
CA THR A 110 15.55 -3.43 18.36
C THR A 110 16.05 -4.85 18.07
N PRO A 111 17.09 -5.34 18.78
CA PRO A 111 17.65 -6.67 18.54
C PRO A 111 16.62 -7.81 18.63
N GLY A 112 15.63 -7.68 19.54
CA GLY A 112 14.53 -8.63 19.74
C GLY A 112 13.41 -8.56 18.70
N LEU A 113 13.54 -7.74 17.65
CA LEU A 113 12.56 -7.64 16.58
C LEU A 113 12.40 -8.99 15.86
N LEU A 114 11.18 -9.52 15.82
CA LEU A 114 10.83 -10.79 15.17
C LEU A 114 10.54 -10.63 13.68
N GLY A 115 9.92 -9.50 13.34
CA GLY A 115 9.39 -9.18 12.02
C GLY A 115 8.69 -7.83 12.05
N VAL A 116 8.25 -7.38 10.88
CA VAL A 116 7.65 -6.08 10.64
C VAL A 116 6.33 -6.27 9.91
N VAL A 117 5.28 -5.63 10.39
CA VAL A 117 4.02 -5.44 9.67
C VAL A 117 4.02 -4.01 9.17
N GLY A 118 3.82 -3.81 7.87
CA GLY A 118 4.04 -2.51 7.25
C GLY A 118 3.14 -2.17 6.08
N ASP A 119 2.80 -0.88 6.01
CA ASP A 119 2.01 -0.27 4.94
C ASP A 119 2.83 0.56 3.96
N ASP A 120 4.17 0.55 4.03
CA ASP A 120 4.97 1.39 3.14
C ASP A 120 5.16 0.70 1.77
N PRO A 121 4.55 1.20 0.68
CA PRO A 121 4.69 0.63 -0.65
C PRO A 121 6.04 0.99 -1.30
N THR A 122 6.75 1.99 -0.74
CA THR A 122 7.98 2.55 -1.30
C THR A 122 9.22 1.79 -0.86
N ILE A 123 9.13 0.86 0.10
CA ILE A 123 10.24 -0.04 0.42
C ILE A 123 10.55 -0.86 -0.83
N PRO A 124 11.66 -0.61 -1.55
CA PRO A 124 11.86 -1.22 -2.85
C PRO A 124 12.16 -2.72 -2.69
N GLN A 125 11.60 -3.55 -3.57
CA GLN A 125 11.88 -5.00 -3.54
C GLN A 125 13.36 -5.30 -3.83
N SER A 126 14.07 -4.42 -4.54
CA SER A 126 15.53 -4.50 -4.82
C SER A 126 16.45 -4.41 -3.59
N PHE A 127 15.89 -4.23 -2.40
CA PHE A 127 16.59 -4.37 -1.11
C PHE A 127 16.78 -5.85 -0.71
N ALA A 128 15.93 -6.74 -1.25
CA ALA A 128 16.09 -8.19 -1.16
C ALA A 128 17.33 -8.72 -1.89
N ASP A 129 17.61 -8.13 -3.07
CA ASP A 129 18.68 -8.57 -3.97
C ASP A 129 20.09 -8.36 -3.40
N ARG A 130 20.21 -7.57 -2.33
CA ARG A 130 21.45 -7.37 -1.56
C ARG A 130 21.55 -8.27 -0.32
N GLY A 131 20.67 -9.26 -0.19
CA GLY A 131 20.65 -10.25 0.90
C GLY A 131 20.26 -9.68 2.27
N GLY A 132 19.52 -8.57 2.31
CA GLY A 132 19.64 -7.59 3.38
C GLY A 132 18.39 -7.20 4.15
N LEU A 133 17.28 -7.94 4.10
CA LEU A 133 16.22 -7.73 5.11
C LEU A 133 16.57 -8.53 6.35
N PRO A 134 17.11 -7.90 7.42
CA PRO A 134 17.40 -8.63 8.64
C PRO A 134 16.11 -9.12 9.31
N ALA A 135 14.95 -8.53 9.00
CA ALA A 135 13.62 -8.87 9.49
C ALA A 135 12.66 -9.36 8.40
N VAL A 136 11.70 -10.20 8.80
CA VAL A 136 10.57 -10.64 7.96
C VAL A 136 9.58 -9.48 7.82
N LEU A 137 9.18 -9.12 6.60
CA LEU A 137 8.23 -8.05 6.33
C LEU A 137 6.90 -8.62 5.81
N LEU A 138 5.79 -8.29 6.47
CA LEU A 138 4.44 -8.53 5.96
C LEU A 138 3.85 -7.20 5.49
N ARG A 139 3.73 -7.06 4.18
CA ARG A 139 3.06 -5.94 3.53
C ARG A 139 1.55 -6.07 3.67
N THR A 140 0.92 -4.96 4.03
CA THR A 140 -0.51 -4.87 4.29
C THR A 140 -1.23 -3.85 3.42
N CYS A 141 -0.53 -3.16 2.52
CA CYS A 141 -1.10 -2.21 1.57
C CYS A 141 -1.32 -2.81 0.16
N ARG A 142 -2.18 -2.17 -0.66
CA ARG A 142 -2.28 -2.44 -2.09
C ARG A 142 -1.08 -1.83 -2.80
N GLU A 143 -0.34 -2.68 -3.50
CA GLU A 143 0.72 -2.26 -4.41
C GLU A 143 0.09 -1.97 -5.78
N ASP A 144 0.20 -0.72 -6.23
CA ASP A 144 -0.33 -0.27 -7.53
C ASP A 144 0.67 -0.49 -8.69
N ASP A 145 1.96 -0.71 -8.40
CA ASP A 145 2.97 -1.23 -9.34
C ASP A 145 4.26 -1.65 -8.61
N PRO A 146 5.02 -2.62 -9.15
CA PRO A 146 6.25 -2.22 -9.83
C PRO A 146 6.37 -2.91 -11.19
N TYR A 147 6.75 -2.17 -12.23
CA TYR A 147 7.26 -2.79 -13.46
C TYR A 147 8.36 -3.80 -13.10
N VAL A 148 8.05 -5.09 -13.17
CA VAL A 148 9.03 -6.09 -13.58
C VAL A 148 9.00 -6.03 -15.08
N ALA A 149 9.99 -5.38 -15.69
CA ALA A 149 10.11 -5.43 -17.14
C ALA A 149 10.11 -6.91 -17.57
N PRO A 150 9.46 -7.29 -18.68
CA PRO A 150 9.51 -8.67 -19.16
C PRO A 150 10.97 -9.13 -19.32
N GLY A 151 11.44 -10.02 -18.43
CA GLY A 151 12.83 -10.50 -18.39
C GLY A 151 13.67 -10.07 -17.18
N GLU A 152 13.17 -9.19 -16.31
CA GLU A 152 13.77 -8.96 -14.99
C GLU A 152 13.30 -10.04 -13.99
N ALA A 153 14.17 -10.43 -13.06
CA ALA A 153 13.82 -11.40 -12.02
C ALA A 153 12.62 -10.89 -11.23
N ASP A 154 11.60 -11.73 -11.04
CA ASP A 154 10.45 -11.40 -10.20
C ASP A 154 10.93 -11.08 -8.78
N PRO A 155 10.86 -9.83 -8.32
CA PRO A 155 11.38 -9.45 -7.02
C PRO A 155 10.49 -9.96 -5.86
N LYS A 156 9.42 -10.72 -6.17
CA LYS A 156 8.74 -11.64 -5.25
C LYS A 156 9.64 -12.80 -4.77
N ALA A 157 10.90 -12.87 -5.20
CA ALA A 157 11.83 -13.94 -4.85
C ALA A 157 12.52 -13.79 -3.47
N ASP A 158 12.31 -12.69 -2.72
CA ASP A 158 12.79 -12.65 -1.33
C ASP A 158 11.92 -13.53 -0.42
N ALA A 159 12.51 -14.57 0.14
CA ALA A 159 11.87 -15.43 1.13
C ALA A 159 11.46 -14.71 2.44
N ARG A 160 11.75 -13.41 2.59
CA ARG A 160 11.46 -12.61 3.79
C ARG A 160 10.39 -11.54 3.60
N VAL A 161 9.87 -11.34 2.39
CA VAL A 161 8.76 -10.40 2.14
C VAL A 161 7.51 -11.18 1.78
N PHE A 162 6.44 -10.92 2.51
CA PHE A 162 5.14 -11.53 2.31
C PHE A 162 4.08 -10.45 2.23
N ARG A 163 2.89 -10.79 1.73
CA ARG A 163 1.75 -9.87 1.66
C ARG A 163 0.49 -10.52 2.21
N THR A 164 -0.38 -9.70 2.78
CA THR A 164 -1.71 -10.13 3.28
C THR A 164 -2.86 -9.41 2.58
N SER A 165 -2.54 -8.42 1.75
CA SER A 165 -3.45 -7.58 0.98
C SER A 165 -3.40 -7.91 -0.52
N ALA A 166 -4.51 -7.62 -1.21
CA ALA A 166 -4.59 -7.71 -2.66
C ALA A 166 -3.81 -6.55 -3.32
N ALA A 167 -3.00 -6.88 -4.34
CA ALA A 167 -2.33 -5.96 -5.24
C ALA A 167 -3.26 -5.58 -6.42
N ALA A 168 -2.85 -4.62 -7.24
CA ALA A 168 -3.64 -4.17 -8.39
C ALA A 168 -4.00 -5.31 -9.37
N THR A 169 -3.07 -6.25 -9.62
CA THR A 169 -3.32 -7.44 -10.46
C THR A 169 -4.42 -8.32 -9.88
N ASP A 170 -4.40 -8.58 -8.58
CA ASP A 170 -5.42 -9.37 -7.90
C ASP A 170 -6.80 -8.72 -8.02
N LEU A 171 -6.89 -7.39 -7.91
CA LEU A 171 -8.15 -6.66 -8.09
C LEU A 171 -8.73 -6.82 -9.50
N GLY A 172 -7.87 -6.70 -10.52
CA GLY A 172 -8.24 -6.96 -11.90
C GLY A 172 -8.76 -8.39 -12.09
N ARG A 173 -8.04 -9.37 -11.55
CA ARG A 173 -8.44 -10.79 -11.61
C ARG A 173 -9.75 -11.06 -10.89
N GLY A 174 -9.91 -10.54 -9.67
CA GLY A 174 -11.11 -10.70 -8.85
C GLY A 174 -12.35 -10.13 -9.55
N MET A 175 -12.22 -8.94 -10.15
CA MET A 175 -13.30 -8.34 -10.94
C MET A 175 -13.59 -9.16 -12.21
N ALA A 176 -12.58 -9.62 -12.95
CA ALA A 176 -12.77 -10.47 -14.11
C ALA A 176 -13.53 -11.76 -13.77
N ARG A 177 -13.11 -12.46 -12.72
CA ARG A 177 -13.79 -13.66 -12.22
C ARG A 177 -15.23 -13.36 -11.81
N HIS A 178 -15.47 -12.23 -11.15
CA HIS A 178 -16.82 -11.82 -10.80
C HIS A 178 -17.71 -11.63 -12.03
N LEU A 179 -17.23 -10.88 -13.03
CA LEU A 179 -17.95 -10.61 -14.27
C LEU A 179 -18.21 -11.89 -15.07
N ALA A 180 -17.18 -12.73 -15.26
CA ALA A 180 -17.30 -14.00 -15.99
C ALA A 180 -18.25 -15.00 -15.32
N ALA A 181 -18.41 -14.93 -13.99
CA ALA A 181 -19.35 -15.75 -13.26
C ALA A 181 -20.81 -15.26 -13.36
N GLN A 182 -21.07 -14.06 -13.89
CA GLN A 182 -22.43 -13.54 -14.00
C GLN A 182 -23.18 -14.20 -15.17
N PRO A 183 -24.42 -14.67 -14.95
CA PRO A 183 -25.25 -15.22 -16.03
C PRO A 183 -25.42 -14.23 -17.17
N GLY A 184 -25.14 -14.67 -18.39
CA GLY A 184 -25.30 -13.86 -19.60
C GLY A 184 -24.11 -13.00 -20.00
N VAL A 185 -23.05 -12.90 -19.18
CA VAL A 185 -21.84 -12.15 -19.57
C VAL A 185 -20.97 -12.99 -20.51
N ARG A 186 -20.90 -12.58 -21.78
CA ARG A 186 -20.06 -13.20 -22.81
C ARG A 186 -19.21 -12.18 -23.56
N LYS A 187 -19.67 -10.93 -23.65
CA LYS A 187 -18.97 -9.81 -24.28
C LYS A 187 -18.67 -8.73 -23.26
N VAL A 188 -17.41 -8.41 -23.08
CA VAL A 188 -16.98 -7.36 -22.15
C VAL A 188 -16.28 -6.26 -22.92
N TYR A 189 -16.77 -5.03 -22.75
CA TYR A 189 -16.11 -3.86 -23.27
C TYR A 189 -15.27 -3.22 -22.16
N VAL A 190 -13.97 -3.13 -22.40
CA VAL A 190 -12.99 -2.59 -21.45
C VAL A 190 -12.47 -1.27 -22.00
N ARG A 191 -12.61 -0.19 -21.23
CA ARG A 191 -11.94 1.08 -21.53
C ARG A 191 -11.00 1.45 -20.39
N GLY A 192 -9.72 1.56 -20.71
CA GLY A 192 -8.68 1.91 -19.76
C GLY A 192 -7.29 1.65 -20.29
N ASP A 193 -6.30 1.85 -19.44
CA ASP A 193 -4.91 1.63 -19.81
C ASP A 193 -4.58 0.13 -19.73
N SER A 194 -4.49 -0.53 -20.89
CA SER A 194 -4.13 -1.95 -21.01
C SER A 194 -2.67 -2.26 -20.62
N GLU A 195 -1.84 -1.24 -20.41
CA GLU A 195 -0.50 -1.40 -19.88
C GLU A 195 -0.49 -1.51 -18.36
N LYS A 196 -1.53 -1.00 -17.67
CA LYS A 196 -1.65 -1.12 -16.21
C LYS A 196 -1.89 -2.57 -15.79
N PRO A 197 -1.22 -3.06 -14.74
CA PRO A 197 -1.33 -4.47 -14.31
C PRO A 197 -2.75 -4.95 -13.99
N SER A 198 -3.59 -4.09 -13.39
CA SER A 198 -4.98 -4.43 -13.07
C SER A 198 -5.83 -4.63 -14.31
N THR A 199 -5.80 -3.70 -15.27
CA THR A 199 -6.57 -3.78 -16.51
C THR A 199 -6.09 -4.93 -17.38
N ARG A 200 -4.77 -5.12 -17.51
CA ARG A 200 -4.18 -6.25 -18.24
C ARG A 200 -4.65 -7.58 -17.66
N MET A 201 -4.51 -7.77 -16.35
CA MET A 201 -4.93 -8.99 -15.68
C MET A 201 -6.44 -9.25 -15.83
N LEU A 202 -7.27 -8.20 -15.78
CA LEU A 202 -8.70 -8.31 -16.01
C LEU A 202 -9.01 -8.82 -17.42
N ILE A 203 -8.35 -8.25 -18.45
CA ILE A 203 -8.53 -8.64 -19.85
C ILE A 203 -8.11 -10.10 -20.05
N ASP A 204 -6.94 -10.48 -19.53
CA ASP A 204 -6.39 -11.82 -19.70
C ASP A 204 -7.27 -12.88 -19.03
N GLU A 205 -7.72 -12.64 -17.79
CA GLU A 205 -8.59 -13.58 -17.07
C GLU A 205 -9.98 -13.69 -17.71
N LEU A 206 -10.56 -12.59 -18.22
CA LEU A 206 -11.83 -12.63 -18.97
C LEU A 206 -11.72 -13.46 -20.26
N ARG A 207 -10.64 -13.26 -21.03
CA ARG A 207 -10.36 -14.03 -22.25
C ARG A 207 -10.12 -15.50 -21.93
N ALA A 208 -9.38 -15.80 -20.86
CA ALA A 208 -9.17 -17.17 -20.38
C ALA A 208 -10.49 -17.85 -19.96
N ALA A 209 -11.45 -17.08 -19.45
CA ALA A 209 -12.80 -17.56 -19.15
C ALA A 209 -13.72 -17.69 -20.38
N GLY A 210 -13.22 -17.39 -21.58
CA GLY A 210 -13.96 -17.50 -22.84
C GLY A 210 -14.88 -16.32 -23.16
N ALA A 211 -14.70 -15.17 -22.49
CA ALA A 211 -15.39 -13.94 -22.88
C ALA A 211 -14.73 -13.33 -24.13
N ASP A 212 -15.54 -12.82 -25.04
CA ASP A 212 -15.12 -11.88 -26.08
C ASP A 212 -14.85 -10.53 -25.41
N VAL A 213 -13.65 -9.98 -25.60
CA VAL A 213 -13.21 -8.75 -24.93
C VAL A 213 -12.76 -7.72 -25.95
N ARG A 214 -13.53 -6.63 -26.10
CA ARG A 214 -13.13 -5.44 -26.84
C ARG A 214 -12.45 -4.46 -25.90
N VAL A 215 -11.23 -4.08 -26.24
CA VAL A 215 -10.43 -3.12 -25.47
C VAL A 215 -10.36 -1.82 -26.25
N GLU A 216 -10.69 -0.73 -25.58
CA GLU A 216 -10.43 0.62 -26.04
C GLU A 216 -9.37 1.24 -25.13
N HIS A 217 -8.16 1.40 -25.67
CA HIS A 217 -7.04 1.90 -24.90
C HIS A 217 -7.23 3.40 -24.63
N ALA A 218 -7.17 3.79 -23.36
CA ALA A 218 -7.13 5.19 -22.96
C ALA A 218 -5.74 5.50 -22.43
N GLY A 219 -4.96 6.27 -23.20
CA GLY A 219 -3.63 6.72 -22.77
C GLY A 219 -3.68 7.76 -21.65
N THR A 220 -2.56 7.98 -20.98
CA THR A 220 -2.39 8.93 -19.87
C THR A 220 -2.46 10.40 -20.29
N LEU A 221 -2.36 10.70 -21.59
CA LEU A 221 -2.25 12.06 -22.14
C LEU A 221 -3.30 12.29 -23.23
N GLY A 222 -4.53 12.56 -22.81
CA GLY A 222 -5.59 13.00 -23.72
C GLY A 222 -6.98 12.72 -23.16
N GLY A 223 -7.78 13.76 -23.00
CA GLY A 223 -9.22 13.64 -22.77
C GLY A 223 -9.91 13.10 -24.01
N GLU A 224 -9.72 11.80 -24.29
CA GLU A 224 -10.40 11.08 -25.37
C GLU A 224 -11.93 11.18 -25.15
N PRO A 225 -12.70 11.67 -26.13
CA PRO A 225 -14.05 12.11 -25.90
C PRO A 225 -14.99 10.94 -25.54
N ALA A 226 -15.93 11.21 -24.64
CA ALA A 226 -16.92 10.24 -24.19
C ALA A 226 -17.90 9.78 -25.29
N SER A 227 -17.81 10.33 -26.51
CA SER A 227 -18.51 9.84 -27.69
C SER A 227 -17.99 8.48 -28.16
N VAL A 228 -16.67 8.25 -28.09
CA VAL A 228 -16.06 6.99 -28.54
C VAL A 228 -16.60 5.81 -27.72
N LEU A 229 -16.73 5.99 -26.41
CA LEU A 229 -17.33 5.01 -25.50
C LEU A 229 -18.78 4.67 -25.87
N ARG A 230 -19.58 5.69 -26.23
CA ARG A 230 -20.99 5.51 -26.62
C ARG A 230 -21.11 4.72 -27.92
N ASP A 231 -20.28 5.07 -28.91
CA ASP A 231 -20.26 4.37 -30.20
C ASP A 231 -19.76 2.92 -30.02
N GLY A 232 -18.70 2.71 -29.23
CA GLY A 232 -18.18 1.40 -28.88
C GLY A 232 -19.22 0.49 -28.23
N ILE A 233 -19.99 0.99 -27.26
CA ILE A 233 -21.08 0.24 -26.63
C ILE A 233 -22.19 -0.09 -27.64
N ARG A 234 -22.60 0.87 -28.47
CA ARG A 234 -23.68 0.69 -29.47
C ARG A 234 -23.31 -0.35 -30.52
N GLU A 235 -22.08 -0.32 -31.01
CA GLU A 235 -21.58 -1.19 -32.07
C GLU A 235 -21.27 -2.60 -31.55
N TYR A 236 -20.53 -2.68 -30.44
CA TYR A 236 -20.07 -3.96 -29.91
C TYR A 236 -21.19 -4.72 -29.17
N ARG A 237 -22.17 -3.98 -28.62
CA ARG A 237 -23.27 -4.51 -27.79
C ARG A 237 -22.75 -5.44 -26.68
N PRO A 238 -21.91 -4.92 -25.77
CA PRO A 238 -21.38 -5.72 -24.67
C PRO A 238 -22.49 -6.15 -23.70
N ASP A 239 -22.21 -7.18 -22.91
CA ASP A 239 -23.01 -7.58 -21.74
C ASP A 239 -22.52 -6.87 -20.46
N ALA A 240 -21.23 -6.51 -20.44
CA ALA A 240 -20.60 -5.77 -19.35
C ALA A 240 -19.62 -4.70 -19.85
N VAL A 241 -19.52 -3.61 -19.10
CA VAL A 241 -18.54 -2.53 -19.31
C VAL A 241 -17.64 -2.43 -18.08
N TYR A 242 -16.32 -2.39 -18.30
CA TYR A 242 -15.34 -2.07 -17.27
C TYR A 242 -14.56 -0.80 -17.64
N LEU A 243 -14.49 0.15 -16.71
CA LEU A 243 -13.76 1.41 -16.87
C LEU A 243 -12.56 1.49 -15.91
N GLN A 244 -11.39 1.91 -16.41
CA GLN A 244 -10.23 2.19 -15.57
C GLN A 244 -9.51 3.44 -16.07
N THR A 245 -9.29 4.38 -15.15
CA THR A 245 -8.42 5.55 -15.31
C THR A 245 -8.05 6.06 -13.92
N GLU A 246 -6.90 6.73 -13.82
CA GLU A 246 -6.48 7.43 -12.60
C GLU A 246 -7.12 8.83 -12.50
N ASP A 247 -7.63 9.36 -13.61
CA ASP A 247 -8.29 10.66 -13.64
C ASP A 247 -9.78 10.55 -13.25
N ALA A 248 -10.10 11.11 -12.07
CA ALA A 248 -11.44 11.11 -11.49
C ALA A 248 -12.48 11.82 -12.38
N GLU A 249 -12.07 12.88 -13.08
CA GLU A 249 -12.96 13.65 -13.95
C GLU A 249 -13.32 12.83 -15.20
N SER A 250 -12.32 12.28 -15.88
CA SER A 250 -12.52 11.37 -17.02
C SER A 250 -13.38 10.16 -16.64
N LEU A 251 -13.14 9.54 -15.47
CA LEU A 251 -13.94 8.42 -15.02
C LEU A 251 -15.42 8.81 -14.85
N THR A 252 -15.67 9.97 -14.24
CA THR A 252 -17.03 10.49 -14.05
C THR A 252 -17.73 10.74 -15.38
N GLU A 253 -17.04 11.35 -16.35
CA GLU A 253 -17.59 11.62 -17.69
C GLU A 253 -17.83 10.33 -18.48
N TRP A 254 -16.95 9.33 -18.36
CA TRP A 254 -17.14 8.03 -19.00
C TRP A 254 -18.33 7.28 -18.40
N MET A 255 -18.49 7.27 -17.07
CA MET A 255 -19.66 6.64 -16.43
C MET A 255 -20.97 7.29 -16.91
N LYS A 256 -21.03 8.63 -16.97
CA LYS A 256 -22.18 9.36 -17.54
C LYS A 256 -22.45 8.97 -18.99
N ALA A 257 -21.41 8.75 -19.79
CA ALA A 257 -21.57 8.34 -21.18
C ALA A 257 -22.08 6.89 -21.32
N VAL A 258 -21.66 5.96 -20.47
CA VAL A 258 -22.23 4.60 -20.41
C VAL A 258 -23.72 4.67 -20.09
N ASP A 259 -24.09 5.40 -19.05
CA ASP A 259 -25.49 5.53 -18.62
C ASP A 259 -26.33 6.29 -19.66
N GLY A 260 -25.76 7.34 -20.25
CA GLY A 260 -26.38 8.13 -21.33
C GLY A 260 -26.54 7.35 -22.64
N ALA A 261 -25.79 6.27 -22.86
CA ALA A 261 -25.99 5.35 -23.98
C ALA A 261 -27.22 4.43 -23.78
N GLY A 262 -27.87 4.48 -22.62
CA GLY A 262 -28.96 3.58 -22.26
C GLY A 262 -28.50 2.15 -21.98
N PHE A 263 -27.21 1.96 -21.67
CA PHE A 263 -26.64 0.64 -21.38
C PHE A 263 -27.27 0.04 -20.10
N ARG A 264 -27.77 -1.19 -20.19
CA ARG A 264 -28.44 -1.89 -19.08
C ARG A 264 -27.68 -3.09 -18.55
N GLY A 265 -26.53 -3.42 -19.15
CA GLY A 265 -25.68 -4.52 -18.71
C GLY A 265 -24.93 -4.19 -17.42
N LEU A 266 -23.99 -5.05 -17.05
CA LEU A 266 -23.19 -4.86 -15.84
C LEU A 266 -22.17 -3.74 -16.03
N LYS A 267 -22.09 -2.85 -15.05
CA LYS A 267 -21.19 -1.69 -15.07
C LYS A 267 -20.21 -1.82 -13.92
N ALA A 268 -18.93 -1.82 -14.24
CA ALA A 268 -17.86 -1.93 -13.27
C ALA A 268 -16.79 -0.87 -13.54
N ALA A 269 -16.11 -0.42 -12.50
CA ALA A 269 -15.03 0.55 -12.63
C ALA A 269 -13.99 0.41 -11.51
N TRP A 270 -12.75 0.71 -11.86
CA TRP A 270 -11.68 0.95 -10.90
C TRP A 270 -12.01 2.20 -10.08
N ASP A 271 -11.91 2.12 -8.75
CA ASP A 271 -11.99 3.29 -7.88
C ASP A 271 -10.59 3.86 -7.66
N PRO A 272 -10.20 4.97 -8.34
CA PRO A 272 -8.89 5.59 -8.15
C PRO A 272 -8.76 6.22 -6.75
N GLN A 273 -9.85 6.36 -6.00
CA GLN A 273 -9.87 6.93 -4.67
C GLN A 273 -9.88 5.87 -3.55
N ALA A 274 -9.97 4.59 -3.91
CA ALA A 274 -9.84 3.52 -2.95
C ALA A 274 -8.46 3.61 -2.27
N PRO A 275 -8.41 3.58 -0.92
CA PRO A 275 -7.16 3.65 -0.17
C PRO A 275 -6.14 2.61 -0.66
N GLN A 276 -4.92 3.06 -0.95
CA GLN A 276 -3.79 2.19 -1.25
C GLN A 276 -3.18 1.58 0.02
N CYS A 277 -3.15 2.36 1.10
CA CYS A 277 -2.56 1.99 2.40
C CYS A 277 -3.54 2.34 3.52
N SER A 278 -3.15 2.12 4.77
CA SER A 278 -3.92 2.68 5.88
C SER A 278 -3.82 4.18 5.89
N ALA A 279 -4.92 4.79 5.49
CA ALA A 279 -5.21 6.17 5.76
C ALA A 279 -6.65 6.25 6.24
N ARG A 280 -6.97 7.27 7.04
CA ARG A 280 -8.35 7.71 7.14
C ARG A 280 -8.75 8.17 5.73
N SER A 281 -9.68 7.46 5.11
CA SER A 281 -10.25 7.88 3.82
C SER A 281 -10.72 9.33 3.98
N SER A 282 -10.20 10.24 3.16
CA SER A 282 -10.71 11.60 3.14
C SER A 282 -12.12 11.55 2.56
N ALA A 283 -13.10 12.04 3.33
CA ALA A 283 -14.52 11.91 3.04
C ALA A 283 -15.03 12.68 1.80
N ALA A 284 -14.13 13.24 0.98
CA ALA A 284 -14.48 13.91 -0.27
C ALA A 284 -14.04 13.06 -1.46
N GLY A 285 -14.86 12.06 -1.80
CA GLY A 285 -14.77 11.41 -3.10
C GLY A 285 -14.97 12.47 -4.20
N ARG A 286 -14.00 12.57 -5.13
CA ARG A 286 -14.08 13.40 -6.33
C ARG A 286 -14.82 12.66 -7.45
N VAL A 287 -14.89 11.33 -7.36
CA VAL A 287 -15.64 10.48 -8.29
C VAL A 287 -17.02 10.20 -7.70
N ALA A 288 -18.07 10.63 -8.41
CA ALA A 288 -19.45 10.30 -8.08
C ALA A 288 -19.88 9.06 -8.86
N PHE A 289 -19.77 7.88 -8.24
CA PHE A 289 -20.26 6.63 -8.83
C PHE A 289 -21.79 6.61 -8.85
N PRO A 290 -22.42 6.37 -10.01
CA PRO A 290 -23.87 6.17 -10.09
C PRO A 290 -24.30 4.86 -9.42
N ASP A 291 -25.57 4.78 -9.03
CA ASP A 291 -26.13 3.57 -8.43
C ASP A 291 -25.98 2.33 -9.31
N GLY A 292 -25.71 1.20 -8.67
CA GLY A 292 -25.57 -0.11 -9.31
C GLY A 292 -24.19 -0.39 -9.90
N TRP A 293 -23.30 0.60 -9.98
CA TRP A 293 -21.91 0.38 -10.41
C TRP A 293 -21.14 -0.51 -9.43
N LEU A 294 -20.28 -1.37 -9.96
CA LEU A 294 -19.42 -2.28 -9.21
C LEU A 294 -17.98 -1.76 -9.13
N THR A 295 -17.28 -2.02 -8.02
CA THR A 295 -15.85 -1.73 -7.89
C THR A 295 -15.12 -2.83 -7.11
N PRO A 296 -13.87 -3.19 -7.47
CA PRO A 296 -13.06 -4.10 -6.68
C PRO A 296 -12.37 -3.34 -5.52
N ARG A 297 -12.37 -3.94 -4.33
CA ARG A 297 -11.72 -3.45 -3.12
C ARG A 297 -10.73 -4.48 -2.58
N GLY A 298 -9.51 -4.03 -2.28
CA GLY A 298 -8.39 -4.88 -1.84
C GLY A 298 -8.14 -4.96 -0.34
N TYR A 299 -8.99 -4.31 0.45
CA TYR A 299 -8.94 -4.31 1.92
C TYR A 299 -10.29 -4.71 2.49
N TYR A 300 -10.33 -5.22 3.71
CA TYR A 300 -11.53 -5.49 4.46
C TYR A 300 -12.06 -4.25 5.19
N SER A 301 -13.39 -4.13 5.32
CA SER A 301 -14.05 -3.12 6.18
C SER A 301 -15.33 -3.71 6.76
N ALA A 302 -15.47 -3.68 8.08
CA ALA A 302 -16.63 -4.23 8.78
C ALA A 302 -17.94 -3.46 8.51
N ASP A 303 -17.84 -2.22 8.01
CA ASP A 303 -19.01 -1.41 7.65
C ASP A 303 -19.58 -1.78 6.28
N ARG A 304 -18.73 -2.27 5.39
CA ARG A 304 -19.13 -2.72 4.05
C ARG A 304 -19.48 -4.21 4.00
N ASP A 305 -19.07 -4.98 5.01
CA ASP A 305 -19.26 -6.42 5.04
C ASP A 305 -20.72 -6.82 5.34
N THR A 306 -21.31 -7.58 4.43
CA THR A 306 -22.68 -8.10 4.56
C THR A 306 -22.79 -9.32 5.46
N ASP A 307 -21.67 -9.99 5.78
CA ASP A 307 -21.63 -11.08 6.75
C ASP A 307 -21.57 -10.52 8.18
N ARG A 308 -22.73 -10.47 8.84
CA ARG A 308 -22.86 -9.94 10.20
C ARG A 308 -21.97 -10.66 11.23
N LYS A 309 -21.69 -11.96 11.05
CA LYS A 309 -20.86 -12.72 11.99
C LYS A 309 -19.39 -12.33 11.84
N ARG A 310 -18.90 -12.22 10.60
CA ARG A 310 -17.52 -11.76 10.33
C ARG A 310 -17.33 -10.29 10.75
N ALA A 311 -18.30 -9.43 10.44
CA ALA A 311 -18.29 -8.04 10.88
C ALA A 311 -18.27 -7.91 12.42
N ALA A 312 -19.08 -8.68 13.14
CA ALA A 312 -19.09 -8.71 14.60
C ALA A 312 -17.75 -9.23 15.18
N LYS A 313 -17.18 -10.29 14.59
CA LYS A 313 -15.86 -10.81 14.98
C LYS A 313 -14.77 -9.75 14.82
N ALA A 314 -14.75 -9.03 13.70
CA ALA A 314 -13.79 -7.96 13.46
C ALA A 314 -13.95 -6.81 14.47
N ARG A 315 -15.18 -6.36 14.74
CA ARG A 315 -15.46 -5.30 15.73
C ARG A 315 -15.07 -5.72 17.15
N ALA A 316 -15.28 -6.98 17.52
CA ALA A 316 -14.88 -7.49 18.83
C ALA A 316 -13.36 -7.49 19.01
N ALA A 317 -12.60 -7.84 17.97
CA ALA A 317 -11.15 -7.91 18.03
C ALA A 317 -10.47 -6.53 17.93
N LEU A 318 -10.93 -5.67 17.02
CA LEU A 318 -10.27 -4.40 16.71
C LEU A 318 -10.89 -3.20 17.45
N GLY A 319 -12.14 -3.32 17.90
CA GLY A 319 -13.01 -2.19 18.23
C GLY A 319 -13.74 -1.64 16.99
N THR A 320 -14.85 -0.95 17.20
CA THR A 320 -15.72 -0.44 16.11
C THR A 320 -14.96 0.44 15.13
N ASP A 321 -14.22 1.44 15.64
CA ASP A 321 -13.52 2.42 14.80
C ASP A 321 -12.47 1.76 13.91
N LEU A 322 -11.64 0.89 14.49
CA LEU A 322 -10.53 0.27 13.78
C LEU A 322 -11.01 -0.81 12.79
N ALA A 323 -12.08 -1.54 13.13
CA ALA A 323 -12.66 -2.55 12.24
C ALA A 323 -13.26 -1.97 10.94
N ALA A 324 -13.60 -0.67 10.93
CA ALA A 324 -14.11 0.03 9.76
C ALA A 324 -13.00 0.53 8.82
N LEU A 325 -11.78 0.72 9.35
CA LEU A 325 -10.69 1.35 8.63
C LEU A 325 -10.04 0.39 7.61
N PRO A 326 -9.59 0.91 6.45
CA PRO A 326 -8.85 0.12 5.47
C PRO A 326 -7.64 -0.57 6.08
N TYR A 327 -7.40 -1.82 5.68
CA TYR A 327 -6.22 -2.64 5.98
C TYR A 327 -5.98 -3.00 7.45
N ALA A 328 -6.82 -2.52 8.38
CA ALA A 328 -6.66 -2.81 9.81
C ALA A 328 -6.82 -4.31 10.13
N ALA A 329 -7.72 -5.01 9.44
CA ALA A 329 -7.89 -6.46 9.62
C ALA A 329 -6.73 -7.24 9.01
N GLU A 330 -6.22 -6.80 7.86
CA GLU A 330 -5.03 -7.36 7.20
C GLU A 330 -3.79 -7.22 8.09
N GLN A 331 -3.58 -6.06 8.72
CA GLN A 331 -2.50 -5.83 9.67
C GLN A 331 -2.60 -6.67 10.92
N HIS A 332 -3.80 -6.77 11.47
CA HIS A 332 -4.06 -7.66 12.59
C HIS A 332 -3.74 -9.11 12.21
N ASP A 333 -4.16 -9.56 11.04
CA ASP A 333 -3.92 -10.93 10.58
C ASP A 333 -2.44 -11.17 10.23
N ALA A 334 -1.74 -10.16 9.71
CA ALA A 334 -0.30 -10.19 9.50
C ALA A 334 0.46 -10.36 10.84
N ALA A 335 0.09 -9.61 11.87
CA ALA A 335 0.65 -9.76 13.21
C ALA A 335 0.34 -11.14 13.80
N ARG A 336 -0.88 -11.65 13.63
CA ARG A 336 -1.24 -13.02 14.01
C ARG A 336 -0.44 -14.08 13.23
N ALA A 337 -0.09 -13.83 11.97
CA ALA A 337 0.74 -14.75 11.17
C ALA A 337 2.17 -14.82 11.71
N LEU A 338 2.76 -13.67 12.05
CA LEU A 338 4.06 -13.62 12.72
C LEU A 338 4.04 -14.35 14.06
N LEU A 339 2.99 -14.16 14.86
CA LEU A 339 2.85 -14.84 16.15
C LEU A 339 2.71 -16.36 15.97
N ALA A 340 1.89 -16.81 15.01
CA ALA A 340 1.74 -18.23 14.71
C ALA A 340 3.04 -18.85 14.19
N ALA A 341 3.87 -18.11 13.45
CA ALA A 341 5.20 -18.57 13.06
C ALA A 341 6.15 -18.62 14.27
N TRP A 342 6.12 -17.62 15.15
CA TRP A 342 6.90 -17.56 16.39
C TRP A 342 6.60 -18.73 17.34
N GLU A 343 5.34 -19.13 17.46
CA GLU A 343 4.93 -20.29 18.27
C GLU A 343 5.52 -21.61 17.76
N ARG A 344 5.77 -21.70 16.45
CA ARG A 344 6.37 -22.88 15.79
C ARG A 344 7.90 -22.91 15.89
N VAL A 345 8.54 -21.80 16.25
CA VAL A 345 9.99 -21.77 16.48
C VAL A 345 10.32 -22.63 17.71
N PRO A 346 11.21 -23.64 17.60
CA PRO A 346 11.59 -24.48 18.73
C PRO A 346 12.18 -23.65 19.88
N GLN A 347 11.88 -24.01 21.13
CA GLN A 347 12.40 -23.28 22.31
C GLN A 347 13.94 -23.21 22.32
N ALA A 348 14.63 -24.26 21.85
CA ALA A 348 16.08 -24.27 21.73
C ALA A 348 16.64 -23.23 20.74
N THR A 349 15.81 -22.70 19.83
CA THR A 349 16.17 -21.66 18.86
C THR A 349 15.89 -20.25 19.41
N LYS A 350 15.09 -20.12 20.47
CA LYS A 350 14.70 -18.84 21.09
C LYS A 350 15.81 -18.31 22.03
N ASP A 351 17.03 -18.21 21.49
CA ASP A 351 18.16 -17.58 22.17
C ASP A 351 18.20 -16.08 21.80
N ALA A 352 17.92 -15.22 22.78
CA ALA A 352 17.96 -13.77 22.61
C ALA A 352 19.34 -13.23 22.19
N ARG A 353 20.42 -14.03 22.32
CA ARG A 353 21.77 -13.69 21.84
C ARG A 353 21.97 -13.94 20.35
N GLN A 354 21.04 -14.65 19.70
CA GLN A 354 21.10 -15.02 18.27
C GLN A 354 19.79 -14.63 17.55
N PRO A 355 19.39 -13.35 17.59
CA PRO A 355 18.10 -12.92 17.04
C PRO A 355 18.00 -13.10 15.51
N GLU A 356 19.12 -13.11 14.80
CA GLU A 356 19.17 -13.42 13.37
C GLU A 356 18.74 -14.87 13.05
N ARG A 357 19.10 -15.84 13.90
CA ARG A 357 18.67 -17.24 13.74
C ARG A 357 17.17 -17.38 13.98
N ILE A 358 16.65 -16.64 14.94
CA ILE A 358 15.21 -16.59 15.22
C ILE A 358 14.45 -16.05 14.01
N ARG A 359 14.85 -14.89 13.48
CA ARG A 359 14.20 -14.28 12.31
C ARG A 359 14.28 -15.16 11.07
N ALA A 360 15.43 -15.80 10.83
CA ALA A 360 15.58 -16.77 9.75
C ALA A 360 14.62 -17.96 9.91
N ARG A 361 14.44 -18.46 11.15
CA ARG A 361 13.49 -19.55 11.40
C ARG A 361 12.04 -19.10 11.25
N ILE A 362 11.70 -17.89 11.69
CA ILE A 362 10.35 -17.31 11.47
C ILE A 362 10.05 -17.24 9.98
N ALA A 363 10.99 -16.74 9.15
CA ALA A 363 10.81 -16.68 7.70
C ALA A 363 10.50 -18.05 7.07
N GLN A 364 11.13 -19.12 7.59
CA GLN A 364 10.87 -20.49 7.13
C GLN A 364 9.49 -21.02 7.55
N GLU A 365 9.04 -20.69 8.76
CA GLU A 365 7.76 -21.19 9.28
C GLU A 365 6.57 -20.39 8.73
N LEU A 366 6.76 -19.10 8.43
CA LEU A 366 5.71 -18.15 8.08
C LEU A 366 4.80 -18.58 6.91
N PRO A 367 5.29 -19.12 5.78
CA PRO A 367 4.42 -19.59 4.69
C PRO A 367 3.41 -20.66 5.14
N SER A 368 3.79 -21.46 6.13
CA SER A 368 2.98 -22.55 6.69
C SER A 368 2.20 -22.17 7.95
N ALA A 369 2.39 -20.94 8.45
CA ALA A 369 1.71 -20.46 9.64
C ALA A 369 0.20 -20.43 9.42
N THR A 370 -0.54 -20.87 10.43
CA THR A 370 -2.01 -20.95 10.44
C THR A 370 -2.55 -19.94 11.46
N PRO A 371 -2.55 -18.64 11.13
CA PRO A 371 -2.98 -17.63 12.10
C PRO A 371 -4.44 -17.81 12.48
N LYS A 372 -4.79 -17.42 13.71
CA LYS A 372 -6.18 -17.26 14.14
C LYS A 372 -6.68 -15.84 13.85
N GLY A 373 -6.51 -15.41 12.59
CA GLY A 373 -6.93 -14.11 12.09
C GLY A 373 -8.44 -13.95 11.89
N LEU A 374 -8.84 -12.73 11.54
CA LEU A 374 -10.20 -12.29 11.25
C LEU A 374 -10.66 -12.78 9.87
N LEU A 375 -9.75 -12.83 8.90
CA LEU A 375 -9.98 -13.18 7.50
C LEU A 375 -9.68 -14.65 7.17
N THR A 376 -9.34 -15.45 8.19
CA THR A 376 -9.00 -16.90 8.12
C THR A 376 -10.07 -17.79 7.51
N GLY A 377 -11.27 -17.26 7.25
CA GLY A 377 -12.30 -17.90 6.45
C GLY A 377 -12.10 -17.77 4.93
N GLY A 378 -11.05 -17.10 4.43
CA GLY A 378 -10.68 -17.20 3.01
C GLY A 378 -9.23 -17.49 2.71
N TRP A 379 -8.42 -17.73 3.74
CA TRP A 379 -7.14 -18.42 3.62
C TRP A 379 -6.81 -19.06 4.98
N SER A 380 -6.26 -20.27 4.95
CA SER A 380 -5.87 -21.01 6.16
C SER A 380 -4.40 -20.85 6.50
N ARG A 381 -3.58 -20.45 5.51
CA ARG A 381 -2.13 -20.25 5.61
C ARG A 381 -1.72 -18.93 4.97
N LEU A 382 -0.64 -18.31 5.45
CA LEU A 382 -0.17 -17.04 4.86
C LEU A 382 0.16 -17.20 3.37
N LYS A 383 0.76 -18.33 2.96
CA LYS A 383 1.03 -18.61 1.55
C LYS A 383 -0.26 -18.60 0.69
N GLU A 384 -1.38 -19.07 1.22
CA GLU A 384 -2.66 -19.00 0.52
C GLU A 384 -3.19 -17.56 0.44
N ALA A 385 -2.94 -16.74 1.47
CA ALA A 385 -3.27 -15.31 1.45
C ALA A 385 -2.49 -14.56 0.37
N GLU A 386 -1.23 -14.93 0.16
CA GLU A 386 -0.35 -14.37 -0.84
C GLU A 386 -0.67 -14.86 -2.26
N GLU A 387 -0.99 -16.14 -2.43
CA GLU A 387 -1.36 -16.71 -3.73
C GLU A 387 -2.77 -16.27 -4.17
N HIS A 388 -3.68 -16.10 -3.21
CA HIS A 388 -5.11 -15.86 -3.45
C HIS A 388 -5.69 -14.86 -2.44
N PRO A 389 -5.21 -13.60 -2.43
CA PRO A 389 -5.74 -12.62 -1.49
C PRO A 389 -7.23 -12.37 -1.75
N PRO A 390 -8.01 -12.06 -0.71
CA PRO A 390 -9.42 -11.76 -0.88
C PRO A 390 -9.60 -10.44 -1.63
N VAL A 391 -10.41 -10.48 -2.68
CA VAL A 391 -10.90 -9.30 -3.38
C VAL A 391 -12.38 -9.16 -3.10
N TRP A 392 -12.78 -7.99 -2.61
CA TRP A 392 -14.18 -7.69 -2.31
C TRP A 392 -14.78 -6.93 -3.49
N ILE A 393 -15.98 -7.32 -3.92
CA ILE A 393 -16.71 -6.58 -4.94
C ILE A 393 -17.81 -5.81 -4.25
N ASP A 394 -17.71 -4.50 -4.30
CA ASP A 394 -18.71 -3.58 -3.75
C ASP A 394 -19.62 -3.08 -4.87
N ARG A 395 -20.90 -2.87 -4.55
CA ARG A 395 -21.89 -2.22 -5.39
C ARG A 395 -22.29 -0.89 -4.77
N ARG A 396 -22.39 0.14 -5.60
CA ARG A 396 -22.92 1.44 -5.22
C ARG A 396 -24.42 1.36 -4.96
N THR A 397 -24.85 1.81 -3.78
CA THR A 397 -26.27 1.89 -3.38
C THR A 397 -26.55 3.18 -2.62
N GLY A 398 -27.20 4.15 -3.26
CA GLY A 398 -27.41 5.49 -2.72
C GLY A 398 -26.06 6.15 -2.44
N ASP A 399 -25.91 6.68 -1.23
CA ASP A 399 -24.67 7.33 -0.79
C ASP A 399 -23.60 6.37 -0.25
N ASP A 400 -23.85 5.05 -0.26
CA ASP A 400 -22.94 4.05 0.30
C ASP A 400 -22.42 2.99 -0.71
N TRP A 401 -21.40 2.25 -0.27
CA TRP A 401 -20.89 1.05 -0.93
C TRP A 401 -21.26 -0.17 -0.12
N ARG A 402 -21.81 -1.19 -0.79
CA ARG A 402 -22.18 -2.46 -0.15
C ARG A 402 -21.52 -3.64 -0.83
N GLN A 403 -20.88 -4.50 -0.05
CA GLN A 403 -20.28 -5.72 -0.56
C GLN A 403 -21.34 -6.68 -1.14
N VAL A 404 -21.15 -7.09 -2.39
CA VAL A 404 -22.02 -8.05 -3.08
C VAL A 404 -21.34 -9.38 -3.35
N ALA A 405 -20.01 -9.41 -3.42
CA ALA A 405 -19.27 -10.65 -3.59
C ALA A 405 -17.89 -10.58 -2.93
N ARG A 406 -17.31 -11.77 -2.73
CA ARG A 406 -15.91 -11.98 -2.39
C ARG A 406 -15.34 -12.96 -3.41
N THR A 407 -14.24 -12.59 -4.04
CA THR A 407 -13.53 -13.41 -5.03
C THR A 407 -12.10 -13.65 -4.58
N LYS A 408 -11.45 -14.67 -5.16
CA LYS A 408 -10.00 -14.84 -5.05
C LYS A 408 -9.32 -13.94 -6.06
N GLY A 409 -8.28 -13.24 -5.62
CA GLY A 409 -7.32 -12.51 -6.46
C GLY A 409 -6.55 -13.38 -7.43
#